data_AF-A0A511Y8K5-F1
#
_entry.id   AF-A0A511Y8K5-F1
#
_cell.length_a   1.000
_cell.length_b   1.000
_cell.length_c   1.000
_cell.angle_alpha   90.00
_cell.angle_beta   90.00
_cell.angle_gamma   90.00
#
_symmetry.space_group_name_H-M   'P 1'
#
loop_
_entity.id
_entity.type
_entity.pdbx_description
1 polymer ?
#
loop_
_entity_poly.entity_id
_entity_poly.type
_entity_poly.pdbx_seq_one_letter_code
_entity_poly.pdbx_strand_id
1 'polypeptide(L)'
;MKKLLWFLILACNFAWGQMPDISTVWLNNSKPYTGTIGDRGQELKIKVNISEQNKKNDQEYFISGYSLVNDSYAKYEGKITITKYRDTKRKGVVFGDYELAEEPTGKHIGIFKGKFIYTFKWNKKTEKIEGQYIELIGDWKSYDGKLDFKTRLKNQ
;
A
#
# COMPACT_ATOMS: atom_id res chain seq x y z
N MET A 1 -12.52 -39.51 28.58
CA MET A 1 -12.25 -39.21 27.15
C MET A 1 -13.03 -38.01 26.57
N LYS A 2 -14.09 -37.50 27.20
CA LYS A 2 -14.88 -36.36 26.65
C LYS A 2 -14.27 -34.96 26.84
N LYS A 3 -13.20 -34.80 27.63
CA LYS A 3 -12.54 -33.50 27.87
C LYS A 3 -11.46 -33.13 26.85
N LEU A 4 -10.95 -34.10 26.07
CA LEU A 4 -9.93 -33.84 25.05
C LEU A 4 -10.52 -33.24 23.76
N LEU A 5 -11.78 -33.55 23.46
CA LEU A 5 -12.48 -33.08 22.25
C LEU A 5 -12.75 -31.57 22.27
N TRP A 6 -12.93 -30.99 23.47
CA TRP A 6 -13.16 -29.56 23.63
C TRP A 6 -11.91 -28.71 23.40
N PHE A 7 -10.71 -29.27 23.61
CA PHE A 7 -9.44 -28.57 23.30
C PHE A 7 -9.19 -28.49 21.78
N LEU A 8 -9.65 -29.48 21.02
CA LEU A 8 -9.50 -29.52 19.55
C LEU A 8 -10.44 -28.53 18.84
N ILE A 9 -11.59 -28.20 19.42
CA ILE A 9 -12.54 -27.24 18.84
C ILE A 9 -12.11 -25.78 19.08
N LEU A 10 -11.34 -25.50 20.14
CA LEU A 10 -10.77 -24.16 20.35
C LEU A 10 -9.54 -23.86 19.47
N ALA A 11 -8.81 -24.89 19.02
CA ALA A 11 -7.63 -24.73 18.17
C ALA A 11 -7.97 -24.46 16.69
N CYS A 12 -9.18 -24.78 16.22
CA CYS A 12 -9.58 -24.65 14.81
C CYS A 12 -10.19 -23.29 14.41
N ASN A 13 -10.25 -22.30 15.32
CA ASN A 13 -10.78 -20.97 14.97
C ASN A 13 -9.75 -20.04 14.31
N PHE A 14 -8.49 -20.44 14.17
CA PHE A 14 -7.57 -19.80 13.22
C PHE A 14 -7.70 -20.50 11.87
N ALA A 15 -8.88 -20.40 11.26
CA ALA A 15 -8.97 -20.44 9.81
C ALA A 15 -8.24 -19.20 9.29
N TRP A 16 -6.91 -19.29 9.14
CA TRP A 16 -6.12 -18.37 8.36
C TRP A 16 -6.59 -18.50 6.91
N GLY A 17 -7.66 -17.79 6.57
CA GLY A 17 -8.02 -17.58 5.18
C GLY A 17 -6.89 -16.79 4.54
N GLN A 18 -6.25 -17.41 3.53
CA GLN A 18 -5.23 -16.73 2.74
C GLN A 18 -5.87 -15.51 2.07
N MET A 19 -5.25 -14.34 2.21
CA MET A 19 -5.74 -13.14 1.55
C MET A 19 -5.56 -13.27 0.04
N PRO A 20 -6.61 -13.00 -0.76
CA PRO A 20 -6.50 -13.00 -2.21
C PRO A 20 -5.39 -12.06 -2.67
N ASP A 21 -4.69 -12.44 -3.74
CA ASP A 21 -3.66 -11.59 -4.33
C ASP A 21 -4.31 -10.35 -4.96
N ILE A 22 -4.11 -9.20 -4.32
CA ILE A 22 -4.54 -7.89 -4.80
C ILE A 22 -3.38 -7.05 -5.33
N SER A 23 -2.25 -7.66 -5.72
CA SER A 23 -1.07 -6.97 -6.27
C SER A 23 -1.42 -6.00 -7.41
N THR A 24 -2.38 -6.37 -8.26
CA THR A 24 -2.87 -5.52 -9.35
C THR A 24 -3.51 -4.20 -8.91
N VAL A 25 -4.02 -4.13 -7.67
CA VAL A 25 -4.57 -2.89 -7.09
C VAL A 25 -3.46 -1.83 -6.96
N TRP A 26 -2.28 -2.23 -6.50
CA TRP A 26 -1.16 -1.30 -6.27
C TRP A 26 -0.63 -0.70 -7.58
N LEU A 27 -0.76 -1.41 -8.70
CA LEU A 27 -0.40 -0.92 -10.03
C LEU A 27 -1.28 0.24 -10.52
N ASN A 28 -2.43 0.48 -9.88
CA ASN A 28 -3.36 1.57 -10.21
C ASN A 28 -3.67 1.67 -11.72
N ASN A 29 -3.92 0.53 -12.38
CA ASN A 29 -4.15 0.46 -13.83
C ASN A 29 -3.05 1.19 -14.64
N SER A 30 -1.79 1.07 -14.21
CA SER A 30 -0.60 1.70 -14.82
C SER A 30 -0.56 3.23 -14.75
N LYS A 31 -1.48 3.85 -14.00
CA LYS A 31 -1.51 5.31 -13.76
C LYS A 31 -0.72 5.66 -12.50
N PRO A 32 -0.03 6.81 -12.46
CA PRO A 32 0.63 7.26 -11.24
C PRO A 32 -0.39 7.61 -10.17
N TYR A 33 -0.02 7.42 -8.91
CA TYR A 33 -0.59 8.15 -7.80
C TYR A 33 -0.10 9.59 -7.85
N THR A 34 -0.99 10.55 -7.62
CA THR A 34 -0.74 11.99 -7.73
C THR A 34 -1.05 12.68 -6.42
N GLY A 35 -0.29 13.73 -6.10
CA GLY A 35 -0.36 14.34 -4.79
C GLY A 35 0.69 15.40 -4.57
N THR A 36 1.00 15.63 -3.30
CA THR A 36 1.89 16.72 -2.88
C THR A 36 2.99 16.26 -1.94
N ILE A 37 4.12 16.95 -2.00
CA ILE A 37 5.26 16.85 -1.07
C ILE A 37 5.63 18.23 -0.49
N GLY A 38 5.89 18.26 0.82
CA GLY A 38 6.32 19.45 1.56
C GLY A 38 5.22 20.50 1.75
N ASP A 39 5.52 21.53 2.55
CA ASP A 39 4.52 22.52 2.99
C ASP A 39 4.03 23.45 1.88
N ARG A 40 4.82 23.58 0.81
CA ARG A 40 4.45 24.39 -0.38
C ARG A 40 3.57 23.63 -1.37
N GLY A 41 3.23 22.36 -1.08
CA GLY A 41 2.36 21.56 -1.92
C GLY A 41 2.95 21.24 -3.30
N GLN A 42 4.27 21.01 -3.37
CA GLN A 42 4.92 20.66 -4.64
C GLN A 42 4.33 19.37 -5.19
N GLU A 43 4.14 19.28 -6.51
CA GLU A 43 3.56 18.09 -7.12
C GLU A 43 4.48 16.88 -6.94
N LEU A 44 3.90 15.78 -6.44
CA LEU A 44 4.53 14.48 -6.33
C LEU A 44 3.73 13.47 -7.14
N LYS A 45 4.42 12.68 -7.96
CA LYS A 45 3.84 11.52 -8.64
C LYS A 45 4.62 10.26 -8.26
N ILE A 46 3.91 9.17 -7.98
CA ILE A 46 4.49 7.85 -7.73
C ILE A 46 3.82 6.86 -8.68
N LYS A 47 4.60 6.24 -9.57
CA LYS A 47 4.12 5.20 -10.46
C LYS A 47 4.68 3.85 -10.02
N VAL A 48 3.78 2.91 -9.72
CA VAL A 48 4.13 1.51 -9.44
C VAL A 48 4.18 0.76 -10.78
N ASN A 49 5.30 0.08 -11.04
CA ASN A 49 5.52 -0.70 -12.26
C ASN A 49 5.47 -2.21 -11.98
N ILE A 50 5.96 -2.64 -10.82
CA ILE A 50 5.97 -4.03 -10.38
C ILE A 50 5.28 -4.09 -9.03
N SER A 51 4.44 -5.11 -8.84
CA SER A 51 3.83 -5.43 -7.57
C SER A 51 3.66 -6.93 -7.45
N GLU A 52 4.25 -7.54 -6.43
CA GLU A 52 4.21 -8.98 -6.19
C GLU A 52 3.83 -9.28 -4.74
N GLN A 53 2.84 -10.14 -4.52
CA GLN A 53 2.51 -10.61 -3.18
C GLN A 53 3.64 -11.52 -2.65
N ASN A 54 4.02 -11.31 -1.39
CA ASN A 54 5.00 -12.16 -0.73
C ASN A 54 4.42 -13.56 -0.51
N LYS A 55 5.06 -14.58 -1.12
CA LYS A 55 4.63 -15.99 -1.04
C LYS A 55 4.61 -16.56 0.39
N LYS A 56 5.37 -15.97 1.32
CA LYS A 56 5.43 -16.38 2.73
C LYS A 56 4.49 -15.57 3.63
N ASN A 57 4.02 -14.41 3.16
CA ASN A 57 3.19 -13.50 3.92
C ASN A 57 2.22 -12.76 2.98
N ASP A 58 1.00 -13.24 2.89
CA ASP A 58 -0.02 -12.72 1.97
C ASP A 58 -0.48 -11.28 2.27
N GLN A 59 -0.07 -10.71 3.41
CA GLN A 59 -0.30 -9.31 3.78
C GLN A 59 0.78 -8.35 3.27
N GLU A 60 1.87 -8.88 2.70
CA GLU A 60 2.99 -8.08 2.22
C GLU A 60 3.10 -8.13 0.70
N TYR A 61 3.43 -6.98 0.11
CA TYR A 61 3.65 -6.82 -1.31
C TYR A 61 4.98 -6.11 -1.53
N PHE A 62 5.83 -6.69 -2.37
CA PHE A 62 7.03 -6.02 -2.87
C PHE A 62 6.65 -5.19 -4.09
N ILE A 63 7.00 -3.91 -4.08
CA ILE A 63 6.66 -2.99 -5.15
C ILE A 63 7.89 -2.21 -5.60
N SER A 64 7.95 -1.89 -6.89
CA SER A 64 8.97 -1.01 -7.45
C SER A 64 8.41 -0.13 -8.55
N GLY A 65 9.09 0.99 -8.80
CA GLY A 65 8.57 2.01 -9.69
C GLY A 65 9.40 3.28 -9.73
N TYR A 66 8.73 4.39 -10.04
CA TYR A 66 9.35 5.71 -10.19
C TYR A 66 8.60 6.78 -9.41
N SER A 67 9.34 7.61 -8.67
CA SER A 67 8.87 8.87 -8.12
C SER A 67 9.24 10.01 -9.07
N LEU A 68 8.44 11.08 -9.04
CA LEU A 68 8.68 12.31 -9.77
C LEU A 68 8.32 13.50 -8.89
N VAL A 69 9.30 14.38 -8.64
CA VAL A 69 9.15 15.66 -7.94
C VAL A 69 9.88 16.73 -8.72
N ASN A 70 9.18 17.78 -9.17
CA ASN A 70 9.76 18.89 -9.94
C ASN A 70 10.77 18.43 -11.01
N ASP A 71 10.34 17.52 -11.89
CA ASP A 71 11.15 16.93 -12.98
C ASP A 71 12.33 16.03 -12.57
N SER A 72 12.54 15.83 -11.26
CA SER A 72 13.50 14.85 -10.74
C SER A 72 12.84 13.47 -10.67
N TYR A 73 13.34 12.55 -11.49
CA TYR A 73 12.93 11.14 -11.48
C TYR A 73 13.86 10.33 -10.61
N ALA A 74 13.30 9.52 -9.71
CA ALA A 74 14.04 8.50 -8.99
C ALA A 74 13.34 7.15 -9.07
N LYS A 75 14.12 6.09 -9.25
CA LYS A 75 13.61 4.73 -9.09
C LYS A 75 13.45 4.45 -7.61
N TYR A 76 12.46 3.64 -7.25
CA TYR A 76 12.32 3.14 -5.89
C TYR A 76 11.97 1.67 -5.87
N GLU A 77 12.32 1.04 -4.75
CA GLU A 77 11.87 -0.29 -4.36
C GLU A 77 11.34 -0.23 -2.94
N GLY A 78 10.39 -1.09 -2.60
CA GLY A 78 9.79 -1.04 -1.30
C GLY A 78 8.75 -2.10 -1.05
N LYS A 79 7.98 -1.87 0.01
CA LYS A 79 6.93 -2.77 0.44
C LYS A 79 5.67 -2.05 0.87
N ILE A 80 4.56 -2.72 0.65
CA ILE A 80 3.25 -2.41 1.23
C ILE A 80 2.90 -3.55 2.17
N THR A 81 2.51 -3.20 3.40
CA THR A 81 2.12 -4.17 4.44
C THR A 81 0.70 -3.86 4.89
N ILE A 82 -0.23 -4.77 4.62
CA ILE A 82 -1.60 -4.69 5.10
C ILE A 82 -1.61 -5.01 6.60
N THR A 83 -2.27 -4.16 7.39
CA THR A 83 -2.36 -4.35 8.84
C THR A 83 -3.79 -4.56 9.33
N LYS A 84 -4.78 -4.10 8.56
CA LYS A 84 -6.19 -4.24 8.95
C LYS A 84 -7.11 -4.24 7.74
N TYR A 85 -8.07 -5.16 7.76
CA TYR A 85 -9.22 -5.16 6.87
C TYR A 85 -10.51 -4.86 7.65
N ARG A 86 -11.40 -4.07 7.06
CA ARG A 86 -12.75 -3.83 7.55
C ARG A 86 -13.73 -4.02 6.40
N ASP A 87 -14.57 -5.04 6.51
CA ASP A 87 -15.71 -5.20 5.62
C ASP A 87 -16.93 -4.49 6.21
N THR A 88 -17.61 -3.71 5.39
CA THR A 88 -18.99 -3.30 5.65
C THR A 88 -19.79 -3.72 4.42
N LYS A 89 -21.03 -4.20 4.59
CA LYS A 89 -21.84 -4.88 3.55
C LYS A 89 -21.82 -4.30 2.11
N ARG A 90 -21.43 -3.04 1.88
CA ARG A 90 -21.32 -2.39 0.56
C ARG A 90 -19.94 -1.79 0.24
N LYS A 91 -19.00 -1.74 1.20
CA LYS A 91 -17.64 -1.20 1.02
C LYS A 91 -16.63 -1.97 1.87
N GLY A 92 -15.51 -2.32 1.27
CA GLY A 92 -14.33 -2.83 1.97
C GLY A 92 -13.34 -1.70 2.20
N VAL A 93 -12.66 -1.71 3.34
CA VAL A 93 -11.57 -0.77 3.65
C VAL A 93 -10.37 -1.56 4.15
N VAL A 94 -9.26 -1.44 3.45
CA VAL A 94 -7.95 -2.00 3.81
C VAL A 94 -7.06 -0.87 4.31
N PHE A 95 -6.37 -1.10 5.42
CA PHE A 95 -5.38 -0.20 6.00
C PHE A 95 -4.05 -0.92 6.05
N GLY A 96 -2.99 -0.13 5.98
CA GLY A 96 -1.65 -0.65 6.17
C GLY A 96 -0.60 0.43 6.12
N ASP A 97 0.64 -0.02 6.04
CA ASP A 97 1.83 0.80 6.01
C ASP A 97 2.55 0.60 4.67
N TYR A 98 3.31 1.61 4.24
CA TYR A 98 4.18 1.51 3.09
C TYR A 98 5.56 2.08 3.43
N GLU A 99 6.58 1.53 2.79
CA GLU A 99 7.96 2.02 2.85
C GLU A 99 8.59 1.84 1.47
N LEU A 100 9.01 2.94 0.84
CA LEU A 100 9.58 2.99 -0.51
C LEU A 100 10.92 3.71 -0.44
N ALA A 101 11.99 3.01 -0.75
CA ALA A 101 13.35 3.53 -0.74
C ALA A 101 13.77 3.87 -2.17
N GLU A 102 14.14 5.12 -2.42
CA GLU A 102 14.68 5.54 -3.71
C GLU A 102 16.10 5.02 -3.91
N GLU A 103 16.47 4.66 -5.14
CA GLU A 103 17.84 4.25 -5.45
C GLU A 103 18.84 5.37 -5.07
N PRO A 104 20.03 5.03 -4.55
CA PRO A 104 20.99 6.01 -4.08
C PRO A 104 21.80 6.65 -5.23
N THR A 105 21.13 7.04 -6.31
CA THR A 105 21.73 7.56 -7.55
C THR A 105 21.15 8.94 -7.87
N GLY A 106 21.75 10.00 -7.31
CA GLY A 106 21.35 11.38 -7.60
C GLY A 106 21.45 12.33 -6.41
N LYS A 107 20.93 13.56 -6.60
CA LYS A 107 20.72 14.54 -5.53
C LYS A 107 19.28 14.42 -5.03
N HIS A 108 19.05 14.63 -3.74
CA HIS A 108 17.71 14.58 -3.12
C HIS A 108 17.03 13.21 -3.24
N ILE A 109 17.73 12.18 -2.78
CA ILE A 109 17.25 10.81 -2.66
C ILE A 109 16.81 10.52 -1.22
N GLY A 110 15.77 9.71 -1.05
CA GLY A 110 15.23 9.42 0.26
C GLY A 110 14.29 8.22 0.34
N ILE A 111 13.54 8.18 1.44
CA ILE A 111 12.59 7.11 1.76
C ILE A 111 11.22 7.73 1.97
N PHE A 112 10.23 7.25 1.23
CA PHE A 112 8.83 7.48 1.54
C PHE A 112 8.35 6.45 2.56
N LYS A 113 7.71 6.92 3.63
CA LYS A 113 7.14 6.04 4.65
C LYS A 113 5.83 6.59 5.16
N GLY A 114 4.83 5.74 5.31
CA GLY A 114 3.53 6.19 5.77
C GLY A 114 2.49 5.10 5.87
N LYS A 115 1.24 5.54 5.89
CA LYS A 115 0.05 4.69 5.95
C LYS A 115 -0.74 4.82 4.66
N PHE A 116 -1.42 3.75 4.29
CA PHE A 116 -2.39 3.79 3.21
C PHE A 116 -3.80 3.45 3.70
N ILE A 117 -4.78 3.98 2.97
CA ILE A 117 -6.19 3.63 3.08
C ILE A 117 -6.66 3.24 1.69
N TYR A 118 -7.07 1.99 1.51
CA TYR A 118 -7.70 1.52 0.29
C TYR A 118 -9.18 1.22 0.55
N THR A 119 -10.06 2.01 -0.06
CA THR A 119 -11.51 1.82 0.00
C THR A 119 -12.02 1.34 -1.35
N PHE A 120 -12.77 0.25 -1.36
CA PHE A 120 -13.42 -0.24 -2.57
C PHE A 120 -14.92 -0.47 -2.35
N LYS A 121 -15.71 -0.16 -3.37
CA LYS A 121 -17.15 -0.45 -3.40
C LYS A 121 -17.38 -1.79 -4.07
N TRP A 122 -18.02 -2.71 -3.35
CA TRP A 122 -18.31 -4.04 -3.83
C TRP A 122 -19.78 -4.15 -4.24
N ASN A 123 -20.04 -4.45 -5.52
CA ASN A 123 -21.39 -4.76 -5.98
C ASN A 123 -21.64 -6.27 -5.85
N LYS A 124 -22.52 -6.63 -4.91
CA LYS A 124 -22.91 -8.02 -4.64
C LYS A 124 -23.67 -8.70 -5.79
N LYS A 125 -24.34 -7.93 -6.64
CA LYS A 125 -25.12 -8.47 -7.76
C LYS A 125 -24.21 -8.86 -8.93
N THR A 126 -23.18 -8.06 -9.19
CA THR A 126 -22.26 -8.27 -10.32
C THR A 126 -20.94 -8.90 -9.89
N GLU A 127 -20.71 -9.09 -8.59
CA GLU A 127 -19.47 -9.57 -7.97
C GLU A 127 -18.23 -8.81 -8.47
N LYS A 128 -18.38 -7.49 -8.63
CA LYS A 128 -17.35 -6.61 -9.19
C LYS A 128 -17.11 -5.40 -8.29
N ILE A 129 -15.89 -4.89 -8.35
CA ILE A 129 -15.53 -3.61 -7.74
C ILE A 129 -15.97 -2.48 -8.67
N GLU A 130 -16.83 -1.59 -8.17
CA GLU A 130 -17.37 -0.46 -8.95
C GLU A 130 -16.58 0.84 -8.76
N GLY A 131 -15.79 0.93 -7.69
CA GLY A 131 -15.00 2.12 -7.40
C GLY A 131 -13.89 1.79 -6.42
N GLN A 132 -12.71 2.36 -6.68
CA GLN A 132 -11.50 2.16 -5.89
C GLN A 132 -10.88 3.52 -5.57
N TYR A 133 -10.62 3.74 -4.28
CA TYR A 133 -10.02 4.96 -3.77
C TYR A 133 -8.86 4.56 -2.88
N ILE A 134 -7.66 4.97 -3.25
CA ILE A 134 -6.43 4.69 -2.51
C ILE A 134 -5.84 6.03 -2.12
N GLU A 135 -5.48 6.16 -0.85
CA GLU A 135 -4.80 7.32 -0.32
C GLU A 135 -3.55 6.87 0.42
N LEU A 136 -2.41 7.47 0.10
CA LEU A 136 -1.12 7.28 0.78
C LEU A 136 -0.82 8.57 1.56
N ILE A 137 -0.61 8.46 2.86
CA ILE A 137 -0.34 9.59 3.76
C ILE A 137 0.93 9.25 4.53
N GLY A 138 1.95 10.09 4.41
CA GLY A 138 3.22 9.81 5.06
C GLY A 138 4.20 10.94 4.98
N ASP A 139 5.46 10.57 4.98
CA ASP A 139 6.63 11.44 4.97
C ASP A 139 7.63 10.94 3.94
N TRP A 140 8.39 11.87 3.36
CA TRP A 140 9.61 11.58 2.63
C TRP A 140 10.78 12.14 3.44
N LYS A 141 11.82 11.33 3.64
CA LYS A 141 13.04 11.75 4.35
C LYS A 141 14.26 11.50 3.50
N SER A 142 15.14 12.49 3.40
CA SER A 142 16.41 12.31 2.69
C SER A 142 17.32 11.32 3.42
N TYR A 143 18.15 10.59 2.68
CA TYR A 143 19.09 9.64 3.29
C TYR A 143 20.13 10.30 4.19
N ASP A 144 20.48 11.57 3.93
CA ASP A 144 21.38 12.34 4.80
C ASP A 144 20.68 12.92 6.04
N GLY A 145 19.36 12.68 6.20
CA GLY A 145 18.56 13.08 7.33
C GLY A 145 18.27 14.58 7.44
N LYS A 146 18.66 15.39 6.44
CA LYS A 146 18.52 16.85 6.49
C LYS A 146 17.15 17.37 6.05
N LEU A 147 16.44 16.59 5.23
CA LEU A 147 15.15 16.97 4.68
C LEU A 147 14.07 15.99 5.14
N ASP A 148 12.93 16.52 5.55
CA ASP A 148 11.77 15.78 6.01
C ASP A 148 10.52 16.51 5.53
N PHE A 149 9.74 15.85 4.67
CA PHE A 149 8.59 16.46 4.01
C PHE A 149 7.35 15.59 4.14
N LYS A 150 6.23 16.20 4.53
CA LYS A 150 4.92 15.54 4.51
C LYS A 150 4.52 15.20 3.08
N THR A 151 3.92 14.04 2.89
CA THR A 151 3.43 13.56 1.59
C THR A 151 1.99 13.09 1.68
N ARG A 152 1.23 13.36 0.61
CA ARG A 152 -0.15 12.87 0.47
C ARG A 152 -0.45 12.59 -0.98
N LEU A 153 -0.77 11.34 -1.31
CA LEU A 153 -1.02 10.86 -2.67
C LEU A 153 -2.36 10.16 -2.77
N LYS A 154 -2.98 10.22 -3.96
CA LYS A 154 -4.23 9.54 -4.28
C LYS A 154 -4.15 8.89 -5.65
N ASN A 155 -5.03 7.95 -5.93
CA ASN A 155 -5.11 7.24 -7.21
C ASN A 155 -6.02 7.92 -8.27
N GLN A 156 -6.54 9.12 -7.99
CA GLN A 156 -7.51 9.85 -8.83
C GLN A 156 -6.91 11.12 -9.42
#